data_AF-A0A061AH47-F1
#
_entry.id   AF-A0A061AH47-F1
#
_cell.length_a   1.000
_cell.length_b   1.000
_cell.length_c   1.000
_cell.angle_alpha   90.00
_cell.angle_beta   90.00
_cell.angle_gamma   90.00
#
_symmetry.space_group_name_H-M   'P 1'
#
loop_
_entity.id
_entity.type
_entity.pdbx_description
1 polymer ?
#
loop_
_entity_poly.entity_id
_entity_poly.type
_entity_poly.pdbx_seq_one_letter_code
_entity_poly.pdbx_strand_id
1 'polypeptide(L)'
;MPPRPRLPTSPSTPISSLVPTSPAPYTLVWASHARWPLPVDAGETQHGPAARPLRISVLDSSFNPPTAAHQALASHGSDGFDAHLLALSVGNPDKGTIEQEVTAVRLEMMRQLGMDLHRRSGGKGGLSNVAVVLLQAPTFVRKSEILRDELDKLVQAQAGSDEASVRLTFLVGWDTLIRIFAPRYYQPPGPDLGSSMSAFLDRDDSSLACARRGDIPSEEEDAFLNSDEVKEWVKRGKVEMFDIEERFRTISSTEVRRAVKEERWEDVRRDVPIEGIIDVIKREGLYKD
;
A
#
# COMPACT_ATOMS: atom_id res chain seq x y z
N MET A 1 16.46 0.57 -28.14
CA MET A 1 15.85 0.60 -26.79
C MET A 1 15.56 -0.83 -26.36
N PRO A 2 15.88 -1.22 -25.11
CA PRO A 2 15.43 -2.49 -24.57
C PRO A 2 13.88 -2.58 -24.59
N PRO A 3 13.31 -3.79 -24.74
CA PRO A 3 11.86 -3.94 -24.74
C PRO A 3 11.29 -3.54 -23.37
N ARG A 4 10.19 -2.76 -23.38
CA ARG A 4 9.53 -2.33 -22.15
C ARG A 4 9.00 -3.54 -21.37
N PRO A 5 9.10 -3.56 -20.02
CA PRO A 5 8.54 -4.63 -19.21
C PRO A 5 7.04 -4.80 -19.47
N ARG A 6 6.59 -6.05 -19.62
CA ARG A 6 5.15 -6.36 -19.75
C ARG A 6 4.55 -6.43 -18.35
N LEU A 7 3.59 -5.56 -18.07
CA LEU A 7 2.89 -5.55 -16.78
C LEU A 7 1.58 -6.36 -16.85
N PRO A 8 1.21 -7.06 -15.76
CA PRO A 8 -0.07 -7.74 -15.68
C PRO A 8 -1.19 -6.70 -15.56
N THR A 9 -1.94 -6.49 -16.64
CA THR A 9 -3.04 -5.52 -16.70
C THR A 9 -4.42 -6.17 -16.78
N SER A 10 -4.44 -7.48 -17.07
CA SER A 10 -5.67 -8.24 -17.23
C SER A 10 -6.46 -8.31 -15.92
N PRO A 11 -7.75 -7.93 -15.93
CA PRO A 11 -8.61 -8.04 -14.75
C PRO A 11 -9.07 -9.49 -14.50
N SER A 12 -8.89 -10.40 -15.46
CA SER A 12 -9.42 -11.77 -15.41
C SER A 12 -8.34 -12.85 -15.29
N THR A 13 -7.06 -12.51 -15.45
CA THR A 13 -5.98 -13.50 -15.29
C THR A 13 -6.05 -14.10 -13.86
N PRO A 14 -6.05 -15.43 -13.71
CA PRO A 14 -6.06 -16.04 -12.38
C PRO A 14 -4.89 -15.55 -11.54
N ILE A 15 -5.15 -15.10 -10.31
CA ILE A 15 -4.08 -14.59 -9.43
C ILE A 15 -3.05 -15.68 -9.10
N SER A 16 -3.50 -16.92 -8.98
CA SER A 16 -2.64 -18.08 -8.73
C SER A 16 -1.55 -18.28 -9.80
N SER A 17 -1.77 -17.84 -11.05
CA SER A 17 -0.75 -17.92 -12.10
C SER A 17 0.24 -16.74 -12.09
N LEU A 18 -0.04 -15.70 -11.31
CA LEU A 18 0.79 -14.51 -11.16
C LEU A 18 1.62 -14.53 -9.88
N VAL A 19 1.20 -15.30 -8.87
CA VAL A 19 1.95 -15.49 -7.62
C VAL A 19 3.07 -16.50 -7.86
N PRO A 20 4.32 -16.20 -7.49
CA PRO A 20 5.44 -17.10 -7.72
C PRO A 20 5.33 -18.37 -6.87
N THR A 21 5.80 -19.49 -7.41
CA THR A 21 5.90 -20.78 -6.70
C THR A 21 7.10 -20.86 -5.76
N SER A 22 7.99 -19.86 -5.80
CA SER A 22 9.14 -19.71 -4.91
C SER A 22 9.14 -18.30 -4.30
N PRO A 23 9.70 -18.12 -3.09
CA PRO A 23 9.79 -16.82 -2.45
C PRO A 23 10.42 -15.76 -3.37
N ALA A 24 9.71 -14.65 -3.60
CA ALA A 24 10.23 -13.49 -4.31
C ALA A 24 10.03 -12.24 -3.43
N PRO A 25 11.01 -11.32 -3.35
CA PRO A 25 10.89 -10.12 -2.54
C PRO A 25 9.77 -9.19 -3.02
N TYR A 26 9.49 -9.21 -4.32
CA TYR A 26 8.52 -8.38 -5.01
C TYR A 26 7.81 -9.17 -6.11
N THR A 27 6.51 -9.00 -6.24
CA THR A 27 5.73 -9.50 -7.38
C THR A 27 4.63 -8.51 -7.70
N LEU A 28 4.68 -7.93 -8.90
CA LEU A 28 3.57 -7.13 -9.43
C LEU A 28 2.45 -8.07 -9.90
N VAL A 29 1.28 -7.92 -9.29
CA VAL A 29 0.12 -8.81 -9.51
C VAL A 29 -0.88 -8.18 -10.46
N TRP A 30 -1.06 -6.86 -10.38
CA TRP A 30 -1.94 -6.13 -11.28
C TRP A 30 -1.51 -4.67 -11.39
N ALA A 31 -1.72 -4.06 -12.55
CA ALA A 31 -1.59 -2.63 -12.79
C ALA A 31 -2.76 -2.14 -13.66
N SER A 32 -3.21 -0.90 -13.46
CA SER A 32 -4.30 -0.30 -14.23
C SER A 32 -3.99 -0.18 -15.73
N HIS A 33 -2.72 -0.06 -16.09
CA HIS A 33 -2.25 -0.01 -17.47
C HIS A 33 -0.78 -0.42 -17.62
N ALA A 34 -0.35 -0.68 -18.86
CA ALA A 34 1.00 -1.20 -19.17
C ALA A 34 2.14 -0.21 -18.89
N ARG A 35 1.83 1.07 -18.67
CA ARG A 35 2.79 2.13 -18.34
C ARG A 35 2.92 2.43 -16.84
N TRP A 36 2.28 1.69 -15.96
CA TRP A 36 2.40 1.96 -14.52
C TRP A 36 3.88 1.84 -14.09
N PRO A 37 4.43 2.73 -13.24
CA PRO A 37 3.77 3.83 -12.52
C PRO A 37 3.81 5.18 -13.27
N LEU A 38 4.25 5.24 -14.52
CA LEU A 38 4.20 6.48 -15.31
C LEU A 38 2.75 6.87 -15.65
N PRO A 39 2.39 8.16 -15.61
CA PRO A 39 1.07 8.62 -16.05
C PRO A 39 0.78 8.24 -17.50
N VAL A 40 -0.50 7.93 -17.80
CA VAL A 40 -0.95 7.59 -19.16
C VAL A 40 -0.65 8.73 -20.15
N ASP A 41 -0.91 9.96 -19.73
CA ASP A 41 -0.78 11.19 -20.53
C ASP A 41 0.61 11.84 -20.49
N ALA A 42 1.60 11.19 -19.86
CA ALA A 42 2.99 11.62 -19.99
C ALA A 42 3.43 11.34 -21.43
N GLY A 43 3.14 12.29 -22.33
CA GLY A 43 3.50 12.24 -23.74
C GLY A 43 5.01 12.15 -23.94
N GLU A 44 5.42 11.70 -25.12
CA GLU A 44 6.83 11.53 -25.52
C GLU A 44 7.67 12.83 -25.52
N THR A 45 7.07 13.97 -25.19
CA THR A 45 7.66 15.32 -25.34
C THR A 45 8.24 15.94 -24.07
N GLN A 46 8.26 15.27 -22.92
CA GLN A 46 8.98 15.80 -21.75
C GLN A 46 10.45 15.31 -21.71
N HIS A 47 11.21 15.70 -22.73
CA HIS A 47 12.67 15.72 -22.66
C HIS A 47 13.09 17.10 -22.11
N GLY A 48 13.28 17.19 -20.79
CA GLY A 48 13.72 18.38 -20.06
C GLY A 48 14.18 18.01 -18.64
N PRO A 49 15.07 18.80 -18.01
CA PRO A 49 16.07 18.35 -17.03
C PRO A 49 15.46 17.68 -15.81
N ALA A 50 16.05 16.54 -15.39
CA ALA A 50 15.77 15.74 -14.19
C ALA A 50 14.35 15.94 -13.63
N ALA A 51 13.36 15.32 -14.28
CA ALA A 51 12.00 15.27 -13.77
C ALA A 51 12.04 14.80 -12.30
N ARG A 52 11.40 15.57 -11.41
CA ARG A 52 11.29 15.24 -9.98
C ARG A 52 10.95 13.74 -9.80
N PRO A 53 11.37 13.11 -8.70
CA PRO A 53 10.99 11.73 -8.42
C PRO A 53 9.46 11.54 -8.51
N LEU A 54 9.03 10.41 -9.10
CA LEU A 54 7.62 10.03 -9.15
C LEU A 54 7.14 9.72 -7.74
N ARG A 55 6.10 10.42 -7.30
CA ARG A 55 5.54 10.27 -5.96
C ARG A 55 4.54 9.12 -5.97
N ILE A 56 4.84 8.06 -5.22
CA ILE A 56 4.01 6.86 -5.14
C ILE A 56 3.50 6.69 -3.72
N SER A 57 2.18 6.70 -3.55
CA SER A 57 1.59 6.31 -2.27
C SER A 57 1.56 4.79 -2.14
N VAL A 58 1.89 4.25 -0.97
CA VAL A 58 1.89 2.82 -0.69
C VAL A 58 0.96 2.52 0.47
N LEU A 59 -0.14 1.81 0.24
CA LEU A 59 -1.01 1.28 1.29
C LEU A 59 -0.70 -0.21 1.51
N ASP A 60 0.04 -0.50 2.58
CA ASP A 60 0.33 -1.86 3.01
C ASP A 60 -0.61 -2.29 4.14
N SER A 61 -1.39 -3.34 3.92
CA SER A 61 -2.35 -3.89 4.89
C SER A 61 -2.54 -5.39 4.68
N SER A 62 -3.23 -6.05 5.62
CA SER A 62 -3.59 -7.46 5.46
C SER A 62 -4.76 -7.70 4.51
N PHE A 63 -5.57 -6.67 4.21
CA PHE A 63 -6.66 -6.75 3.24
C PHE A 63 -7.53 -8.02 3.36
N ASN A 64 -8.03 -8.30 4.58
CA ASN A 64 -8.69 -9.58 4.89
C ASN A 64 -10.08 -9.41 5.55
N PRO A 65 -11.08 -8.88 4.82
CA PRO A 65 -11.01 -8.36 3.44
C PRO A 65 -10.62 -6.87 3.38
N PRO A 66 -10.34 -6.30 2.20
CA PRO A 66 -10.36 -4.84 2.02
C PRO A 66 -11.73 -4.27 2.41
N THR A 67 -11.75 -3.03 2.89
CA THR A 67 -12.95 -2.34 3.41
C THR A 67 -13.00 -0.90 2.94
N ALA A 68 -14.10 -0.19 3.21
CA ALA A 68 -14.22 1.24 2.94
C ALA A 68 -13.15 2.07 3.65
N ALA A 69 -12.65 1.63 4.83
CA ALA A 69 -11.51 2.28 5.49
C ALA A 69 -10.23 2.20 4.64
N HIS A 70 -9.94 1.04 4.04
CA HIS A 70 -8.80 0.88 3.15
C HIS A 70 -8.94 1.74 1.89
N GLN A 71 -10.15 1.83 1.34
CA GLN A 71 -10.45 2.69 0.21
C GLN A 71 -10.24 4.18 0.55
N ALA A 72 -10.72 4.62 1.71
CA ALA A 72 -10.55 5.99 2.19
C ALA A 72 -9.06 6.33 2.40
N LEU A 73 -8.30 5.41 3.01
CA LEU A 73 -6.85 5.54 3.15
C LEU A 73 -6.19 5.66 1.78
N ALA A 74 -6.44 4.71 0.86
CA ALA A 74 -5.81 4.71 -0.46
C ALA A 74 -6.16 5.94 -1.32
N SER A 75 -7.27 6.62 -1.01
CA SER A 75 -7.69 7.84 -1.71
C SER A 75 -7.09 9.11 -1.09
N HIS A 76 -6.44 9.03 0.07
CA HIS A 76 -5.86 10.19 0.71
C HIS A 76 -4.74 10.79 -0.13
N GLY A 77 -4.82 12.11 -0.35
CA GLY A 77 -3.80 12.84 -1.09
C GLY A 77 -3.71 12.42 -2.57
N SER A 78 -4.78 11.86 -3.14
CA SER A 78 -4.80 11.33 -4.52
C SER A 78 -4.27 12.30 -5.59
N ASP A 79 -4.44 13.60 -5.38
CA ASP A 79 -4.00 14.64 -6.30
C ASP A 79 -2.52 15.02 -6.11
N GLY A 80 -1.92 14.59 -5.00
CA GLY A 80 -0.50 14.81 -4.66
C GLY A 80 0.43 13.69 -5.09
N PHE A 81 -0.11 12.55 -5.54
CA PHE A 81 0.66 11.38 -5.97
C PHE A 81 0.51 11.12 -7.47
N ASP A 82 1.60 10.66 -8.10
CA ASP A 82 1.61 10.28 -9.51
C ASP A 82 1.06 8.86 -9.72
N ALA A 83 1.23 7.98 -8.73
CA ALA A 83 0.73 6.60 -8.73
C ALA A 83 0.40 6.09 -7.33
N HIS A 84 -0.43 5.04 -7.28
CA HIS A 84 -0.86 4.39 -6.05
C HIS A 84 -0.52 2.90 -6.09
N LEU A 85 -0.06 2.38 -4.95
CA LEU A 85 0.35 0.99 -4.79
C LEU A 85 -0.35 0.36 -3.59
N LEU A 86 -1.12 -0.70 -3.84
CA LEU A 86 -1.70 -1.55 -2.80
C LEU A 86 -0.76 -2.73 -2.57
N ALA A 87 -0.22 -2.87 -1.36
CA ALA A 87 0.77 -3.88 -1.03
C ALA A 87 0.22 -4.91 -0.04
N LEU A 88 0.37 -6.19 -0.36
CA LEU A 88 0.22 -7.27 0.60
C LEU A 88 1.62 -7.73 1.02
N SER A 89 2.05 -7.35 2.22
CA SER A 89 3.30 -7.88 2.78
C SER A 89 3.08 -9.20 3.52
N VAL A 90 3.81 -10.23 3.09
CA VAL A 90 3.99 -11.49 3.81
C VAL A 90 5.34 -11.49 4.53
N GLY A 91 5.45 -12.22 5.64
CA GLY A 91 6.67 -12.27 6.45
C GLY A 91 6.83 -11.13 7.47
N ASN A 92 5.73 -10.46 7.85
CA ASN A 92 5.72 -9.58 9.03
C ASN A 92 6.03 -10.42 10.29
N PRO A 93 6.97 -10.03 11.16
CA PRO A 93 7.36 -10.81 12.34
C PRO A 93 6.20 -11.20 13.26
N ASP A 94 5.17 -10.35 13.35
CA ASP A 94 3.99 -10.60 14.19
C ASP A 94 2.96 -11.53 13.54
N LYS A 95 3.12 -11.83 12.25
CA LYS A 95 2.15 -12.59 11.45
C LYS A 95 2.87 -13.81 10.89
N GLY A 96 2.49 -15.00 11.37
CA GLY A 96 3.02 -16.26 10.86
C GLY A 96 2.81 -16.43 9.34
N THR A 97 3.29 -17.56 8.81
CA THR A 97 3.16 -17.88 7.38
C THR A 97 1.68 -17.91 6.97
N ILE A 98 1.35 -17.24 5.87
CA ILE A 98 0.02 -17.28 5.26
C ILE A 98 0.08 -18.29 4.11
N GLU A 99 -0.90 -19.18 4.04
CA GLU A 99 -1.03 -20.15 2.95
C GLU A 99 -1.13 -19.44 1.58
N GLN A 100 -0.63 -20.11 0.54
CA GLN A 100 -0.55 -19.51 -0.80
C GLN A 100 -1.95 -19.24 -1.37
N GLU A 101 -2.90 -20.13 -1.13
CA GLU A 101 -4.29 -20.02 -1.52
C GLU A 101 -4.95 -18.81 -0.85
N VAL A 102 -4.75 -18.64 0.45
CA VAL A 102 -5.24 -17.48 1.21
C VAL A 102 -4.62 -16.18 0.69
N THR A 103 -3.33 -16.22 0.35
CA THR A 103 -2.62 -15.08 -0.26
C THR A 103 -3.22 -14.72 -1.61
N ALA A 104 -3.47 -15.70 -2.48
CA ALA A 104 -4.06 -15.49 -3.80
C ALA A 104 -5.48 -14.89 -3.71
N VAL A 105 -6.32 -15.38 -2.80
CA VAL A 105 -7.67 -14.84 -2.59
C VAL A 105 -7.64 -13.40 -2.09
N ARG A 106 -6.74 -13.05 -1.17
CA ARG A 106 -6.56 -11.65 -0.72
C ARG A 106 -6.12 -10.73 -1.84
N LEU A 107 -5.15 -11.17 -2.65
CA LEU A 107 -4.69 -10.44 -3.83
C LEU A 107 -5.81 -10.27 -4.87
N GLU A 108 -6.72 -11.24 -5.03
CA GLU A 108 -7.90 -11.10 -5.87
C GLU A 108 -8.83 -10.00 -5.37
N MET A 109 -9.13 -9.97 -4.07
CA MET A 109 -9.92 -8.89 -3.46
C MET A 109 -9.22 -7.52 -3.58
N MET A 110 -7.89 -7.48 -3.43
CA MET A 110 -7.11 -6.26 -3.64
C MET A 110 -7.15 -5.76 -5.08
N ARG A 111 -7.14 -6.67 -6.08
CA ARG A 111 -7.34 -6.29 -7.48
C ARG A 111 -8.69 -5.63 -7.69
N GLN A 112 -9.75 -6.14 -7.06
CA GLN A 112 -11.08 -5.51 -7.11
C GLN A 112 -11.06 -4.10 -6.50
N LEU A 113 -10.35 -3.89 -5.39
CA LEU A 113 -10.14 -2.57 -4.82
C LEU A 113 -9.37 -1.64 -5.77
N GLY A 114 -8.26 -2.11 -6.35
CA GLY A 114 -7.47 -1.33 -7.31
C GLY A 114 -8.27 -0.92 -8.56
N MET A 115 -9.10 -1.84 -9.08
CA MET A 115 -10.01 -1.56 -10.20
C MET A 115 -11.11 -0.57 -9.82
N ASP A 116 -11.65 -0.63 -8.60
CA ASP A 116 -12.65 0.33 -8.12
C ASP A 116 -12.07 1.73 -7.98
N LEU A 117 -10.88 1.86 -7.39
CA LEU A 117 -10.15 3.14 -7.30
C LEU A 117 -9.91 3.74 -8.69
N HIS A 118 -9.40 2.93 -9.63
CA HIS A 118 -9.20 3.33 -11.02
C HIS A 118 -10.51 3.78 -11.68
N ARG A 119 -11.61 3.04 -11.50
CA ARG A 119 -12.92 3.39 -12.07
C ARG A 119 -13.46 4.72 -11.52
N ARG A 120 -13.39 4.92 -10.20
CA ARG A 120 -13.91 6.14 -9.53
C ARG A 120 -13.14 7.40 -9.91
N SER A 121 -11.86 7.26 -10.26
CA SER A 121 -11.04 8.37 -10.74
C SER A 121 -11.53 8.98 -12.07
N GLY A 122 -12.36 8.26 -12.83
CA GLY A 122 -12.78 8.68 -14.17
C GLY A 122 -11.61 8.84 -15.15
N GLY A 123 -10.47 8.20 -14.89
CA GLY A 123 -9.25 8.31 -15.68
C GLY A 123 -8.42 9.57 -15.41
N LYS A 124 -8.70 10.30 -14.33
CA LYS A 124 -7.99 11.54 -13.96
C LYS A 124 -7.41 11.46 -12.54
N GLY A 125 -6.31 12.19 -12.32
CA GLY A 125 -5.62 12.23 -11.02
C GLY A 125 -4.85 10.96 -10.72
N GLY A 126 -4.11 10.92 -9.60
CA GLY A 126 -3.23 9.80 -9.29
C GLY A 126 -3.96 8.46 -9.11
N LEU A 127 -5.25 8.48 -8.73
CA LEU A 127 -6.08 7.28 -8.57
C LEU A 127 -6.42 6.58 -9.89
N SER A 128 -6.13 7.16 -11.05
CA SER A 128 -6.20 6.44 -12.32
C SER A 128 -4.99 5.53 -12.56
N ASN A 129 -3.95 5.62 -11.73
CA ASN A 129 -2.65 4.97 -11.91
C ASN A 129 -2.35 4.07 -10.70
N VAL A 130 -2.97 2.89 -10.66
CA VAL A 130 -2.98 2.00 -9.48
C VAL A 130 -2.36 0.65 -9.81
N ALA A 131 -1.62 0.08 -8.85
CA ALA A 131 -1.13 -1.29 -8.92
C ALA A 131 -1.32 -2.06 -7.62
N VAL A 132 -1.23 -3.39 -7.72
CA VAL A 132 -1.28 -4.34 -6.61
C VAL A 132 -0.01 -5.18 -6.64
N VAL A 133 0.66 -5.27 -5.48
CA VAL A 133 1.90 -6.05 -5.32
C VAL A 133 1.82 -6.99 -4.13
N LEU A 134 2.51 -8.13 -4.26
CA LEU A 134 2.90 -9.00 -3.16
C LEU A 134 4.35 -8.67 -2.78
N LEU A 135 4.60 -8.46 -1.50
CA LEU A 135 5.92 -8.17 -0.94
C LEU A 135 6.30 -9.21 0.10
N GLN A 136 7.58 -9.58 0.13
CA GLN A 136 8.15 -10.39 1.21
C GLN A 136 9.15 -9.56 2.01
N ALA A 137 8.68 -8.94 3.10
CA ALA A 137 9.48 -8.02 3.89
C ALA A 137 8.98 -7.91 5.34
N PRO A 138 9.88 -7.97 6.33
CA PRO A 138 9.48 -7.95 7.74
C PRO A 138 9.16 -6.55 8.28
N THR A 139 9.85 -5.51 7.79
CA THR A 139 9.74 -4.14 8.31
C THR A 139 9.44 -3.15 7.19
N PHE A 140 8.93 -1.96 7.54
CA PHE A 140 8.68 -0.90 6.57
C PHE A 140 9.97 -0.38 5.92
N VAL A 141 11.09 -0.42 6.66
CA VAL A 141 12.41 -0.10 6.11
C VAL A 141 12.77 -1.05 4.97
N ARG A 142 12.63 -2.36 5.19
CA ARG A 142 12.91 -3.35 4.14
C ARG A 142 11.91 -3.28 2.98
N LYS A 143 10.64 -2.96 3.25
CA LYS A 143 9.64 -2.73 2.20
C LYS A 143 10.04 -1.55 1.32
N SER A 144 10.44 -0.43 1.92
CA SER A 144 10.90 0.76 1.22
C SER A 144 12.08 0.46 0.31
N GLU A 145 13.09 -0.25 0.83
CA GLU A 145 14.28 -0.63 0.07
C GLU A 145 13.94 -1.49 -1.17
N ILE A 146 13.15 -2.56 -0.97
CA ILE A 146 12.72 -3.44 -2.07
C ILE A 146 11.90 -2.67 -3.11
N LEU A 147 10.92 -1.88 -2.65
CA LEU A 147 10.06 -1.12 -3.56
C LEU A 147 10.85 -0.06 -4.34
N ARG A 148 11.78 0.65 -3.69
CA ARG A 148 12.64 1.63 -4.36
C ARG A 148 13.47 0.95 -5.46
N ASP A 149 14.16 -0.15 -5.13
CA ASP A 149 14.99 -0.87 -6.09
C ASP A 149 14.20 -1.36 -7.31
N GLU A 150 13.03 -1.97 -7.10
CA GLU A 150 12.20 -2.51 -8.19
C GLU A 150 11.51 -1.40 -9.00
N LEU A 151 11.02 -0.35 -8.35
CA LEU A 151 10.28 0.72 -9.02
C LEU A 151 11.20 1.71 -9.73
N ASP A 152 12.38 2.01 -9.19
CA ASP A 152 13.40 2.81 -9.88
C ASP A 152 13.79 2.10 -11.19
N LYS A 153 14.10 0.80 -11.16
CA LYS A 153 14.37 -0.02 -12.36
C LYS A 153 13.22 0.00 -13.36
N LEU A 154 11.98 -0.15 -12.89
CA LEU A 154 10.80 -0.17 -13.75
C LEU A 154 10.60 1.17 -14.46
N VAL A 155 10.72 2.27 -13.72
CA VAL A 155 10.54 3.62 -14.27
C VAL A 155 11.66 3.96 -15.23
N GLN A 156 12.92 3.66 -14.90
CA GLN A 156 14.07 3.86 -15.78
C GLN A 156 13.89 3.09 -17.10
N ALA A 157 13.46 1.83 -17.03
CA ALA A 157 13.21 1.01 -18.22
C ALA A 157 12.05 1.54 -19.08
N GLN A 158 10.98 2.07 -18.47
CA GLN A 158 9.84 2.61 -19.21
C GLN A 158 10.09 4.01 -19.78
N ALA A 159 10.78 4.87 -19.03
CA ALA A 159 11.11 6.24 -19.41
C ALA A 159 12.33 6.32 -20.34
N GLY A 160 13.21 5.31 -20.31
CA GLY A 160 14.47 5.31 -21.05
C GLY A 160 15.49 6.30 -20.49
N SER A 161 15.47 6.55 -19.17
CA SER A 161 16.38 7.47 -18.48
C SER A 161 16.82 6.89 -17.14
N ASP A 162 18.13 6.81 -16.92
CA ASP A 162 18.73 6.32 -15.67
C ASP A 162 18.58 7.31 -14.50
N GLU A 163 18.23 8.57 -14.79
CA GLU A 163 17.96 9.59 -13.78
C GLU A 163 16.55 9.46 -13.17
N ALA A 164 15.67 8.68 -13.81
CA ALA A 164 14.31 8.51 -13.34
C ALA A 164 14.28 7.71 -12.03
N SER A 165 13.49 8.20 -11.07
CA SER A 165 13.40 7.60 -9.73
C SER A 165 12.02 7.82 -9.11
N VAL A 166 11.75 7.13 -8.02
CA VAL A 166 10.51 7.22 -7.25
C VAL A 166 10.76 7.72 -5.83
N ARG A 167 9.75 8.33 -5.24
CA ARG A 167 9.66 8.68 -3.82
C ARG A 167 8.41 8.05 -3.24
N LEU A 168 8.55 7.33 -2.12
CA LEU A 168 7.46 6.57 -1.53
C LEU A 168 6.84 7.32 -0.34
N THR A 169 5.52 7.29 -0.25
CA THR A 169 4.80 7.71 0.96
C THR A 169 3.90 6.58 1.42
N PHE A 170 4.19 6.02 2.59
CA PHE A 170 3.43 4.92 3.17
C PHE A 170 2.22 5.47 3.91
N LEU A 171 1.04 5.06 3.45
CA LEU A 171 -0.24 5.35 4.06
C LEU A 171 -0.48 4.31 5.17
N VAL A 172 -0.52 4.76 6.42
CA VAL A 172 -0.61 3.88 7.59
C VAL A 172 -1.73 4.31 8.52
N GLY A 173 -2.20 3.37 9.35
CA GLY A 173 -3.03 3.69 10.51
C GLY A 173 -2.19 3.86 11.77
N TRP A 174 -2.79 4.45 12.80
CA TRP A 174 -2.16 4.73 14.10
C TRP A 174 -1.37 3.54 14.69
N ASP A 175 -2.00 2.37 14.79
CA ASP A 175 -1.36 1.17 15.35
C ASP A 175 -0.14 0.70 14.53
N THR A 176 -0.14 0.96 13.23
CA THR A 176 1.01 0.66 12.37
C THR A 176 2.11 1.70 12.53
N LEU A 177 1.78 2.99 12.66
CA LEU A 177 2.75 4.04 12.94
C LEU A 177 3.52 3.75 14.24
N ILE A 178 2.81 3.43 15.31
CA ILE A 178 3.43 3.06 16.60
C ILE A 178 4.40 1.89 16.42
N ARG A 179 4.00 0.84 15.68
CA ARG A 179 4.88 -0.32 15.44
C ARG A 179 6.11 0.03 14.62
N ILE A 180 6.02 0.94 13.65
CA ILE A 180 7.16 1.36 12.84
C ILE A 180 8.26 1.97 13.70
N PHE A 181 7.91 2.69 14.76
CA PHE A 181 8.85 3.31 15.69
C PHE A 181 9.11 2.49 16.96
N ALA A 182 8.61 1.25 17.06
CA ALA A 182 8.83 0.44 18.26
C ALA A 182 10.21 -0.26 18.21
N PRO A 183 11.13 0.00 19.16
CA PRO A 183 12.51 -0.53 19.13
C PRO A 183 12.59 -2.06 19.09
N ARG A 184 11.57 -2.76 19.59
CA ARG A 184 11.52 -4.24 19.59
C ARG A 184 11.60 -4.87 18.19
N TYR A 185 11.28 -4.13 17.12
CA TYR A 185 11.40 -4.60 15.75
C TYR A 185 12.80 -4.37 15.13
N TYR A 186 13.69 -3.70 15.86
CA TYR A 186 15.03 -3.30 15.42
C TYR A 186 16.06 -3.78 16.44
N GLN A 187 16.30 -5.09 16.43
CA GLN A 187 17.20 -5.77 17.37
C GLN A 187 18.33 -6.48 16.61
N PRO A 188 19.50 -6.71 17.26
CA PRO A 188 20.59 -7.48 16.66
C PRO A 188 20.12 -8.85 16.14
N PRO A 189 20.67 -9.36 15.03
CA PRO A 189 21.83 -8.83 14.29
C PRO A 189 21.50 -7.70 13.29
N GLY A 190 20.25 -7.23 13.25
CA GLY A 190 19.85 -6.11 12.40
C GLY A 190 20.27 -4.74 12.94
N PRO A 191 20.12 -3.68 12.13
CA PRO A 191 20.35 -2.30 12.58
C PRO A 191 19.35 -1.89 13.68
N ASP A 192 19.78 -0.96 14.54
CA ASP A 192 18.90 -0.34 15.54
C ASP A 192 17.83 0.57 14.89
N LEU A 193 16.88 1.04 15.70
CA LEU A 193 15.77 1.89 15.24
C LEU A 193 16.26 3.19 14.58
N GLY A 194 17.24 3.87 15.17
CA GLY A 194 17.75 5.15 14.68
C GLY A 194 18.41 5.02 13.31
N SER A 195 19.31 4.03 13.18
CA SER A 195 19.94 3.67 11.90
C SER A 195 18.89 3.28 10.85
N SER A 196 17.86 2.56 11.26
CA SER A 196 16.76 2.11 10.39
C SER A 196 15.87 3.27 9.93
N MET A 197 15.52 4.21 10.81
CA MET A 197 14.73 5.41 10.45
C MET A 197 15.55 6.39 9.61
N SER A 198 16.85 6.53 9.86
CA SER A 198 17.76 7.30 9.00
C SER A 198 17.83 6.70 7.59
N ALA A 199 17.97 5.39 7.46
CA ALA A 199 17.91 4.72 6.17
C ALA A 199 16.56 4.95 5.47
N PHE A 200 15.46 4.79 6.19
CA PHE A 200 14.11 4.83 5.62
C PHE A 200 13.63 6.25 5.25
N LEU A 201 13.73 7.20 6.18
CA LEU A 201 13.11 8.53 6.05
C LEU A 201 14.08 9.59 5.50
N ASP A 202 15.38 9.40 5.68
CA ASP A 202 16.41 10.31 5.20
C ASP A 202 17.02 9.82 3.88
N ARG A 203 17.80 8.73 3.92
CA ARG A 203 18.54 8.20 2.77
C ARG A 203 17.61 7.78 1.63
N ASP A 204 16.56 7.01 1.94
CA ASP A 204 15.61 6.52 0.95
C ASP A 204 14.51 7.57 0.64
N ASP A 205 14.52 8.70 1.35
CA ASP A 205 13.61 9.83 1.18
C ASP A 205 12.12 9.46 1.24
N SER A 206 11.78 8.34 1.89
CA SER A 206 10.40 7.92 2.09
C SER A 206 9.71 8.76 3.16
N SER A 207 8.38 8.67 3.23
CA SER A 207 7.58 9.38 4.23
C SER A 207 6.41 8.52 4.71
N LEU A 208 5.83 8.91 5.84
CA LEU A 208 4.68 8.27 6.46
C LEU A 208 3.54 9.29 6.53
N ALA A 209 2.39 8.93 6.00
CA ALA A 209 1.15 9.65 6.24
C ALA A 209 0.23 8.74 7.06
N CYS A 210 -0.10 9.15 8.27
CA CYS A 210 -0.86 8.36 9.21
C CYS A 210 -2.28 8.91 9.36
N ALA A 211 -3.27 8.05 9.11
CA ALA A 211 -4.65 8.40 9.42
C ALA A 211 -4.88 8.37 10.93
N ARG A 212 -5.51 9.43 11.43
CA ARG A 212 -5.98 9.52 12.81
C ARG A 212 -7.06 8.50 13.08
N ARG A 213 -6.99 7.93 14.27
CA ARG A 213 -7.98 7.00 14.80
C ARG A 213 -8.87 7.78 15.77
N GLY A 214 -10.20 7.68 15.62
CA GLY A 214 -11.14 8.56 16.32
C GLY A 214 -11.30 8.30 17.83
N ASP A 215 -10.78 7.17 18.31
CA ASP A 215 -10.83 6.72 19.70
C ASP A 215 -9.54 7.02 20.49
N ILE A 216 -8.55 7.66 19.86
CA ILE A 216 -7.28 8.01 20.51
C ILE A 216 -7.38 9.44 21.07
N PRO A 217 -7.14 9.65 22.38
CA PRO A 217 -7.08 10.99 22.96
C PRO A 217 -5.96 11.82 22.32
N SER A 218 -6.20 13.13 22.11
CA SER A 218 -5.19 14.02 21.53
C SER A 218 -3.89 14.06 22.32
N GLU A 219 -3.95 13.92 23.65
CA GLU A 219 -2.78 13.88 24.52
C GLU A 219 -1.87 12.68 24.24
N GLU A 220 -2.46 11.52 23.90
CA GLU A 220 -1.69 10.31 23.55
C GLU A 220 -1.03 10.47 22.17
N GLU A 221 -1.75 11.06 21.21
CA GLU A 221 -1.20 11.40 19.89
C GLU A 221 -0.01 12.37 20.04
N ASP A 222 -0.20 13.47 20.77
CA ASP A 222 0.81 14.49 20.98
C ASP A 222 2.03 13.94 21.74
N ALA A 223 1.83 13.10 22.75
CA ALA A 223 2.93 12.48 23.50
C ALA A 223 3.78 11.57 22.60
N PHE A 224 3.16 10.78 21.73
CA PHE A 224 3.88 9.92 20.79
C PHE A 224 4.61 10.74 19.72
N LEU A 225 3.97 11.73 19.11
CA LEU A 225 4.59 12.55 18.06
C LEU A 225 5.75 13.42 18.58
N ASN A 226 5.73 13.77 19.87
CA ASN A 226 6.82 14.51 20.53
C ASN A 226 7.88 13.61 21.19
N SER A 227 7.79 12.29 21.05
CA SER A 227 8.81 11.36 21.57
C SER A 227 10.17 11.57 20.90
N ASP A 228 11.23 11.12 21.55
CA ASP A 228 12.60 11.26 21.02
C ASP A 228 12.78 10.54 19.67
N GLU A 229 12.07 9.43 19.47
CA GLU A 229 12.12 8.62 18.27
C GLU A 229 11.39 9.25 17.07
N VAL A 230 10.37 10.09 17.30
CA VAL A 230 9.42 10.55 16.27
C VAL A 230 9.53 12.05 15.97
N LYS A 231 9.81 12.88 17.00
CA LYS A 231 9.72 14.35 16.92
C LYS A 231 10.53 14.98 15.80
N GLU A 232 11.71 14.43 15.51
CA GLU A 232 12.57 14.95 14.44
C GLU A 232 11.92 14.72 13.06
N TRP A 233 11.34 13.53 12.85
CA TRP A 233 10.72 13.16 11.59
C TRP A 233 9.45 13.96 11.31
N VAL A 234 8.68 14.29 12.35
CA VAL A 234 7.53 15.21 12.24
C VAL A 234 8.01 16.60 11.82
N LYS A 235 9.03 17.16 12.50
CA LYS A 235 9.59 18.48 12.15
C LYS A 235 10.13 18.55 10.73
N ARG A 236 10.65 17.44 10.21
CA ARG A 236 11.17 17.30 8.85
C ARG A 236 10.08 17.03 7.80
N GLY A 237 8.81 16.93 8.19
CA GLY A 237 7.69 16.59 7.30
C GLY A 237 7.72 15.15 6.78
N LYS A 238 8.42 14.25 7.48
CA LYS A 238 8.55 12.83 7.12
C LYS A 238 7.47 11.97 7.76
N VAL A 239 6.83 12.46 8.81
CA VAL A 239 5.65 11.88 9.45
C VAL A 239 4.57 12.94 9.49
N GLU A 240 3.47 12.71 8.78
CA GLU A 240 2.31 13.59 8.74
C GLU A 240 1.06 12.87 9.21
N MET A 241 0.21 13.59 9.93
CA MET A 241 -1.08 13.07 10.39
C MET A 241 -2.21 13.66 9.55
N PHE A 242 -3.18 12.84 9.19
CA PHE A 242 -4.35 13.29 8.44
C PHE A 242 -5.65 12.65 8.93
N ASP A 243 -6.75 13.26 8.56
CA ASP A 243 -8.09 12.83 8.93
C ASP A 243 -8.78 12.12 7.76
N ILE A 244 -9.35 10.96 8.03
CA ILE A 244 -10.37 10.34 7.16
C ILE A 244 -11.76 10.66 7.70
N GLU A 245 -12.79 10.56 6.86
CA GLU A 245 -14.17 10.77 7.31
C GLU A 245 -14.50 9.85 8.49
N GLU A 246 -15.20 10.40 9.49
CA GLU A 246 -15.46 9.74 10.78
C GLU A 246 -16.08 8.35 10.62
N ARG A 247 -17.03 8.19 9.68
CA ARG A 247 -17.68 6.92 9.38
C ARG A 247 -16.71 5.79 8.97
N PHE A 248 -15.54 6.12 8.45
CA PHE A 248 -14.55 5.13 8.01
C PHE A 248 -13.54 4.77 9.10
N ARG A 249 -13.44 5.56 10.18
CA ARG A 249 -12.45 5.36 11.26
C ARG A 249 -12.72 4.12 12.10
N THR A 250 -13.98 3.68 12.18
CA THR A 250 -14.42 2.57 13.02
C THR A 250 -14.55 1.24 12.25
N ILE A 251 -14.37 1.26 10.93
CA ILE A 251 -14.52 0.06 10.09
C ILE A 251 -13.25 -0.78 10.19
N SER A 252 -13.39 -2.03 10.65
CA SER A 252 -12.30 -3.01 10.69
C SER A 252 -12.64 -4.26 9.89
N SER A 253 -11.61 -4.89 9.29
CA SER A 253 -11.81 -6.19 8.62
C SER A 253 -12.30 -7.27 9.59
N THR A 254 -11.97 -7.17 10.89
CA THR A 254 -12.44 -8.13 11.91
C THR A 254 -13.96 -8.06 12.07
N GLU A 255 -14.52 -6.85 12.09
CA GLU A 255 -15.96 -6.64 12.14
C GLU A 255 -16.67 -7.14 10.88
N VAL A 256 -16.06 -6.93 9.70
CA VAL A 256 -16.60 -7.47 8.45
C VAL A 256 -16.62 -9.00 8.47
N ARG A 257 -15.54 -9.66 8.92
CA ARG A 257 -15.52 -11.13 9.05
C ARG A 257 -16.60 -11.63 10.01
N ARG A 258 -16.80 -10.94 11.14
CA ARG A 258 -17.88 -11.24 12.09
C ARG A 258 -19.26 -11.09 11.44
N ALA A 259 -19.48 -10.01 10.68
CA ALA A 259 -20.74 -9.78 9.98
C ALA A 259 -21.01 -10.85 8.90
N VAL A 260 -19.99 -11.33 8.18
CA VAL A 260 -20.13 -12.46 7.23
C VAL A 260 -20.55 -13.74 7.96
N LYS A 261 -19.88 -14.06 9.08
CA LYS A 261 -20.21 -15.23 9.91
C LYS A 261 -21.64 -15.20 10.46
N GLU A 262 -22.10 -14.02 10.86
CA GLU A 262 -23.46 -13.77 11.37
C GLU A 262 -24.49 -13.53 10.26
N GLU A 263 -24.11 -13.71 8.99
CA GLU A 263 -24.94 -13.49 7.80
C GLU A 263 -25.55 -12.07 7.69
N ARG A 264 -24.95 -11.08 8.36
CA ARG A 264 -25.34 -9.66 8.32
C ARG A 264 -24.85 -8.97 7.03
N TRP A 265 -25.33 -9.44 5.89
CA TRP A 265 -24.86 -8.99 4.57
C TRP A 265 -25.15 -7.52 4.24
N GLU A 266 -26.10 -6.88 4.93
CA GLU A 266 -26.31 -5.43 4.80
C GLU A 266 -25.15 -4.66 5.41
N ASP A 267 -24.66 -5.09 6.58
CA ASP A 267 -23.48 -4.50 7.23
C ASP A 267 -22.21 -4.74 6.40
N VAL A 268 -22.06 -5.95 5.83
CA VAL A 268 -20.94 -6.26 4.93
C VAL A 268 -20.95 -5.33 3.71
N ARG A 269 -22.11 -5.08 3.08
CA ARG A 269 -22.21 -4.16 1.93
C ARG A 269 -21.92 -2.71 2.30
N ARG A 270 -22.36 -2.28 3.48
CA ARG A 270 -22.04 -0.94 3.99
C ARG A 270 -20.53 -0.76 4.16
N ASP A 271 -19.86 -1.77 4.73
CA ASP A 271 -18.46 -1.66 5.14
C ASP A 271 -17.47 -2.10 4.03
N VAL A 272 -17.96 -2.82 3.01
CA VAL A 272 -17.23 -3.26 1.79
C VAL A 272 -18.03 -2.83 0.55
N PRO A 273 -18.01 -1.55 0.16
CA PRO A 273 -18.85 -1.00 -0.91
C PRO A 273 -18.31 -1.31 -2.32
N ILE A 274 -17.81 -2.54 -2.52
CA ILE A 274 -17.21 -3.04 -3.76
C ILE A 274 -17.77 -4.44 -4.00
N GLU A 275 -18.77 -4.56 -4.87
CA GLU A 275 -19.47 -5.83 -5.14
C GLU A 275 -18.50 -6.95 -5.56
N GLY A 276 -17.47 -6.63 -6.35
CA GLY A 276 -16.47 -7.63 -6.75
C GLY A 276 -15.72 -8.26 -5.57
N ILE A 277 -15.56 -7.56 -4.44
CA ILE A 277 -14.98 -8.14 -3.22
C ILE A 277 -15.99 -9.06 -2.53
N ILE A 278 -17.26 -8.63 -2.46
CA ILE A 278 -18.35 -9.43 -1.87
C ILE A 278 -18.55 -10.73 -2.65
N ASP A 279 -18.48 -10.67 -3.99
CA ASP A 279 -18.58 -11.83 -4.86
C ASP A 279 -17.46 -12.83 -4.58
N VAL A 280 -16.21 -12.36 -4.39
CA VAL A 280 -15.09 -13.22 -4.00
C VAL A 280 -15.36 -13.87 -2.64
N ILE A 281 -15.79 -13.10 -1.64
CA ILE A 281 -16.10 -13.63 -0.29
C ILE A 281 -17.16 -14.73 -0.37
N LYS A 282 -18.23 -14.53 -1.14
CA LYS A 282 -19.31 -15.52 -1.30
C LYS A 282 -18.86 -16.75 -2.08
N ARG A 283 -18.16 -16.55 -3.19
CA ARG A 283 -17.71 -17.61 -4.10
C ARG A 283 -16.70 -18.54 -3.42
N GLU A 284 -15.74 -17.98 -2.69
CA GLU A 284 -14.72 -18.74 -1.95
C GLU A 284 -15.21 -19.21 -0.58
N GLY A 285 -16.44 -18.85 -0.17
CA GLY A 285 -17.01 -19.25 1.11
C GLY A 285 -16.26 -18.72 2.33
N LEU A 286 -15.64 -17.54 2.22
CA LEU A 286 -14.76 -17.00 3.25
C LEU A 286 -15.52 -16.66 4.55
N TYR A 287 -14.81 -16.78 5.68
CA TYR A 287 -15.20 -16.26 6.99
C TYR A 287 -16.48 -16.87 7.59
N LYS A 288 -16.84 -18.09 7.17
CA LYS A 288 -18.02 -18.81 7.68
C LYS A 288 -17.74 -19.59 8.97
N ASP A 289 -16.47 -19.80 9.31
CA ASP A 289 -16.03 -20.60 10.46
C ASP A 289 -15.90 -19.81 11.78
#